data_AF-L8HJ47-F1
#
_entry.id   AF-L8HJ47-F1
#
_cell.length_a   1.000
_cell.length_b   1.000
_cell.length_c   1.000
_cell.angle_alpha   90.00
_cell.angle_beta   90.00
_cell.angle_gamma   90.00
#
_symmetry.space_group_name_H-M   'P 1'
#
loop_
_entity.id
_entity.type
_entity.pdbx_description
1 polymer ?
#
loop_
_entity_poly.entity_id
_entity_poly.type
_entity_poly.pdbx_seq_one_letter_code
_entity_poly.pdbx_strand_id
1 'polypeptide(L)'
;MGYPTRMVIDWTDHVWVEVYSHNQERWVHADPCESAYDKPLLYEAGWGKKLSYVVAISKDEAIDVIHRYTRQWDQVLSRRTLVPEDVFAQVVDWLDRQLRQRAQLDTAATAVHHARTHARTILFWFVSCGCLMFRTGRAEGARLNHRSSRTVSGSAR
;
A
#
# COMPACT_ATOMS: atom_id res chain seq x y z
N MET A 1 11.99 -3.62 -13.16
CA MET A 1 12.63 -2.73 -12.17
C MET A 1 11.79 -2.56 -10.90
N GLY A 2 10.44 -2.53 -10.93
CA GLY A 2 9.61 -2.78 -9.72
C GLY A 2 9.71 -1.78 -8.56
N TYR A 3 10.44 -0.68 -8.72
CA TYR A 3 10.60 0.34 -7.70
C TYR A 3 9.27 1.06 -7.43
N PRO A 4 9.00 1.47 -6.17
CA PRO A 4 7.94 2.42 -5.89
C PRO A 4 8.25 3.75 -6.58
N THR A 5 7.31 4.23 -7.38
CA THR A 5 7.44 5.46 -8.16
C THR A 5 6.19 6.31 -8.05
N ARG A 6 6.37 7.62 -8.02
CA ARG A 6 5.29 8.61 -8.16
C ARG A 6 5.52 9.40 -9.46
N MET A 7 4.45 9.65 -10.19
CA MET A 7 4.43 10.69 -11.22
C MET A 7 4.22 12.02 -10.52
N VAL A 8 5.04 13.02 -10.83
CA VAL A 8 4.92 14.36 -10.27
C VAL A 8 4.54 15.32 -11.37
N ILE A 9 3.52 16.13 -11.10
CA ILE A 9 2.98 17.13 -12.01
C ILE A 9 3.15 18.49 -11.37
N ASP A 10 3.76 19.43 -12.08
CA ASP A 10 3.69 20.85 -11.74
C ASP A 10 2.66 21.58 -12.61
N TRP A 11 2.05 22.62 -12.04
CA TRP A 11 1.07 23.46 -12.75
C TRP A 11 1.71 24.51 -13.66
N THR A 12 3.01 24.41 -13.92
CA THR A 12 3.79 25.25 -14.81
C THR A 12 4.32 24.45 -16.00
N ASP A 13 3.51 23.48 -16.45
CA ASP A 13 3.71 22.67 -17.64
C ASP A 13 4.97 21.79 -17.62
N HIS A 14 5.27 21.15 -16.48
CA HIS A 14 6.33 20.14 -16.41
C HIS A 14 5.93 18.93 -15.57
N VAL A 15 6.50 17.78 -15.93
CA VAL A 15 6.27 16.50 -15.26
C VAL A 15 7.59 15.78 -15.05
N TRP A 16 7.71 15.05 -13.95
CA TRP A 16 8.87 14.21 -13.65
C TRP A 16 8.46 13.02 -12.76
N VAL A 17 9.44 12.30 -12.23
CA VAL A 17 9.17 11.16 -11.35
C VAL A 17 9.88 11.31 -10.00
N GLU A 18 9.26 10.78 -8.95
CA GLU A 18 9.96 10.45 -7.71
C GLU A 18 10.11 8.94 -7.62
N VAL A 19 11.29 8.47 -7.22
CA VAL A 19 11.58 7.05 -7.00
C VAL A 19 11.92 6.86 -5.53
N TYR A 20 11.31 5.88 -4.87
CA TYR A 20 11.66 5.57 -3.49
C TYR A 20 13.00 4.84 -3.42
N SER A 21 13.97 5.42 -2.71
CA SER A 21 15.26 4.80 -2.46
C SER A 21 15.22 4.08 -1.11
N HIS A 22 15.29 2.75 -1.13
CA HIS A 22 15.35 1.95 0.09
C HIS A 22 16.63 2.23 0.90
N ASN A 23 17.75 2.52 0.25
CA ASN A 23 19.01 2.83 0.94
C ASN A 23 18.99 4.17 1.67
N GLN A 24 18.19 5.14 1.18
CA GLN A 24 18.06 6.48 1.76
C GLN A 24 16.75 6.67 2.53
N GLU A 25 15.89 5.63 2.54
CA GLU A 25 14.57 5.61 3.16
C GLU A 25 13.67 6.80 2.78
N ARG A 26 13.82 7.32 1.56
CA ARG A 26 13.07 8.50 1.09
C ARG A 26 12.77 8.48 -0.39
N TRP A 27 11.81 9.32 -0.76
CA TRP A 27 11.55 9.69 -2.14
C TRP A 27 12.68 10.57 -2.69
N VAL A 28 13.17 10.20 -3.85
CA VAL A 28 14.23 10.89 -4.57
C VAL A 28 13.67 11.43 -5.87
N HIS A 29 13.87 12.73 -6.09
CA HIS A 29 13.53 13.38 -7.35
C HIS A 29 14.36 12.77 -8.49
N ALA A 30 13.73 12.46 -9.62
CA ALA A 30 14.42 12.07 -10.84
C ALA A 30 13.71 12.65 -12.05
N ASP A 31 14.48 13.34 -12.90
CA ASP A 31 14.01 13.91 -14.15
C ASP A 31 14.86 13.35 -15.30
N PRO A 32 14.32 12.38 -16.08
CA PRO A 32 15.06 11.79 -17.18
C PRO A 32 15.26 12.75 -18.35
N CYS A 33 14.37 13.72 -18.55
CA CYS A 33 14.52 14.73 -19.62
C CYS A 33 15.73 15.62 -19.34
N GLU A 34 15.99 15.89 -18.06
CA GLU A 34 17.05 16.80 -17.61
C GLU A 34 18.32 16.07 -17.14
N SER A 35 18.36 14.74 -17.26
CA SER A 35 19.42 13.90 -16.69
C SER A 35 19.72 14.26 -15.23
N ALA A 36 18.68 14.57 -14.45
CA ALA A 36 18.78 15.05 -13.09
C ALA A 36 18.32 13.97 -12.10
N TYR A 37 19.11 13.81 -11.04
CA TYR A 37 18.82 12.90 -9.93
C TYR A 37 19.09 13.63 -8.63
N ASP A 38 18.11 13.62 -7.73
CA ASP A 38 18.14 14.24 -6.41
C ASP A 38 18.43 15.76 -6.40
N LYS A 39 17.95 16.46 -7.42
CA LYS A 39 18.06 17.92 -7.58
C LYS A 39 16.70 18.62 -7.56
N PRO A 40 15.93 18.57 -6.46
CA PRO A 40 14.56 19.09 -6.44
C PRO A 40 14.47 20.62 -6.64
N LEU A 41 15.54 21.38 -6.36
CA LEU A 41 15.57 22.82 -6.62
C LEU A 41 15.96 23.19 -8.05
N LEU A 42 16.12 22.21 -8.95
CA LEU A 42 16.44 22.44 -10.37
C LEU A 42 15.45 23.43 -11.01
N TYR A 43 14.17 23.30 -10.69
CA TYR A 43 13.12 24.09 -11.32
C TYR A 43 13.03 25.52 -10.77
N GLU A 44 12.91 25.68 -9.45
CA GLU A 44 12.81 27.02 -8.85
C GLU A 44 14.14 27.77 -8.93
N ALA A 45 15.23 27.17 -8.46
CA ALA A 45 16.52 27.86 -8.37
C ALA A 45 17.32 27.79 -9.68
N GLY A 46 17.25 26.66 -10.40
CA GLY A 46 17.98 26.51 -11.66
C GLY A 46 17.30 27.23 -12.82
N TRP A 47 16.02 26.98 -13.06
CA TRP A 47 15.29 27.56 -14.20
C TRP A 47 14.57 28.86 -13.87
N GLY A 48 14.44 29.22 -12.59
CA GLY A 48 13.66 30.39 -12.17
C GLY A 48 12.15 30.17 -12.32
N LYS A 49 11.67 28.91 -12.33
CA LYS A 49 10.23 28.64 -12.44
C LYS A 49 9.49 29.22 -11.22
N LYS A 50 8.37 29.88 -11.50
CA LYS A 50 7.44 30.39 -10.48
C LYS A 50 6.43 29.31 -10.11
N LEU A 51 6.89 28.30 -9.36
CA LEU A 51 6.05 27.17 -8.95
C LEU A 51 4.83 27.62 -8.13
N SER A 52 3.75 26.85 -8.21
CA SER A 52 2.48 27.03 -7.48
C SER A 52 2.01 25.71 -6.86
N TYR A 53 1.54 24.77 -7.68
CA TYR A 53 1.10 23.44 -7.27
C TYR A 53 2.04 22.37 -7.84
N VAL A 54 2.46 21.44 -6.99
CA VAL A 54 3.27 20.28 -7.39
C VAL A 54 2.74 19.06 -6.67
N VAL A 55 2.06 18.18 -7.40
CA VAL A 55 1.38 17.00 -6.82
C VAL A 55 2.05 15.74 -7.30
N ALA A 56 2.35 14.85 -6.37
CA ALA A 56 2.87 13.51 -6.65
C ALA A 56 1.76 12.46 -6.50
N ILE A 57 1.62 11.59 -7.49
CA ILE A 57 0.62 10.51 -7.52
C ILE A 57 1.32 9.19 -7.80
N SER A 58 1.03 8.18 -6.99
CA SER A 58 1.41 6.78 -7.25
C SER A 58 0.16 5.89 -7.29
N LYS A 59 0.38 4.58 -7.37
CA LYS A 59 -0.69 3.58 -7.17
C LYS A 59 -1.27 3.59 -5.74
N ASP A 60 -0.50 4.04 -4.76
CA ASP A 60 -0.83 3.88 -3.34
C ASP A 60 -1.25 5.20 -2.65
N GLU A 61 -0.86 6.36 -3.22
CA GLU A 61 -1.03 7.66 -2.55
C GLU A 61 -1.01 8.85 -3.51
N ALA A 62 -1.57 9.97 -3.05
CA ALA A 62 -1.50 11.28 -3.70
C ALA A 62 -1.12 12.36 -2.67
N ILE A 63 -0.12 13.19 -2.95
CA ILE A 63 0.46 14.13 -1.98
C ILE A 63 0.85 15.44 -2.67
N ASP A 64 0.57 16.58 -2.04
CA ASP A 64 1.21 17.86 -2.41
C ASP A 64 2.66 17.86 -1.92
N VAL A 65 3.60 17.82 -2.86
CA VAL A 65 5.03 17.72 -2.59
C VAL A 65 5.76 19.04 -2.80
N ILE A 66 5.04 20.15 -3.01
CA ILE A 66 5.60 21.47 -3.32
C ILE A 66 6.76 21.90 -2.42
N HIS A 67 6.70 21.63 -1.11
CA HIS A 67 7.74 21.99 -0.15
C HIS A 67 9.11 21.36 -0.44
N ARG A 68 9.16 20.25 -1.18
CA ARG A 68 10.42 19.66 -1.63
C ARG A 68 11.10 20.52 -2.71
N TYR A 69 10.31 21.21 -3.53
CA TYR A 69 10.74 21.88 -4.76
C TYR A 69 10.86 23.40 -4.62
N THR A 70 10.57 23.96 -3.44
CA THR A 70 10.68 25.40 -3.16
C THR A 70 11.46 25.69 -1.89
N ARG A 71 12.19 26.81 -1.89
CA ARG A 71 12.72 27.48 -0.69
C ARG A 71 12.01 28.80 -0.40
N GLN A 72 11.06 29.20 -1.25
CA GLN A 72 10.39 30.49 -1.23
C GLN A 72 8.89 30.30 -1.03
N TRP A 73 8.51 29.65 0.08
CA TRP A 73 7.12 29.25 0.35
C TRP A 73 6.13 30.42 0.28
N ASP A 74 6.45 31.57 0.87
CA ASP A 74 5.55 32.73 0.87
C ASP A 74 5.21 33.19 -0.56
N GLN A 75 6.20 33.12 -1.47
CA GLN A 75 5.98 33.46 -2.86
C GLN A 75 5.16 32.39 -3.59
N VAL A 76 5.40 31.12 -3.31
CA VAL A 76 4.59 30.03 -3.86
C VAL A 76 3.15 30.17 -3.40
N LEU A 77 2.91 30.40 -2.11
CA LEU A 77 1.58 30.56 -1.53
C LEU A 77 0.82 31.72 -2.17
N SER A 78 1.48 32.87 -2.40
CA SER A 78 0.84 34.00 -3.11
C SER A 78 0.41 33.70 -4.56
N ARG A 79 0.99 32.66 -5.19
CA ARG A 79 0.66 32.21 -6.55
C ARG A 79 -0.41 31.11 -6.58
N ARG A 80 -0.74 30.51 -5.45
CA ARG A 80 -1.73 29.43 -5.35
C ARG A 80 -3.15 30.01 -5.23
N THR A 81 -3.64 30.50 -6.36
CA THR A 81 -4.92 31.23 -6.44
C THR A 81 -6.02 30.51 -7.22
N LEU A 82 -5.70 29.40 -7.89
CA LEU A 82 -6.67 28.59 -8.65
C LEU A 82 -7.82 28.06 -7.79
N VAL A 83 -7.53 27.68 -6.54
CA VAL A 83 -8.50 27.16 -5.58
C VAL A 83 -8.09 27.60 -4.17
N PRO A 84 -9.02 27.76 -3.22
CA PRO A 84 -8.69 27.95 -1.81
C PRO A 84 -7.83 26.78 -1.27
N GLU A 85 -6.83 27.07 -0.44
CA GLU A 85 -5.89 26.06 0.08
C GLU A 85 -6.58 24.93 0.87
N ASP A 86 -7.64 25.25 1.61
CA ASP A 86 -8.44 24.28 2.35
C ASP A 86 -9.19 23.33 1.41
N VAL A 87 -9.73 23.85 0.31
CA VAL A 87 -10.38 23.05 -0.73
C VAL A 87 -9.35 22.18 -1.45
N PHE A 88 -8.19 22.74 -1.80
CA PHE A 88 -7.11 21.99 -2.42
C PHE A 88 -6.65 20.82 -1.52
N ALA A 89 -6.38 21.09 -0.25
CA ALA A 89 -5.99 20.07 0.73
C ALA A 89 -7.04 18.97 0.84
N GLN A 90 -8.34 19.32 0.90
CA GLN A 90 -9.44 18.35 0.94
C GLN A 90 -9.48 17.46 -0.31
N VAL A 91 -9.24 18.02 -1.49
CA VAL A 91 -9.23 17.25 -2.75
C VAL A 91 -8.04 16.29 -2.80
N VAL A 92 -6.85 16.73 -2.43
CA VAL A 92 -5.65 15.87 -2.38
C VAL A 92 -5.85 14.73 -1.37
N ASP A 93 -6.34 15.04 -0.18
CA ASP A 93 -6.63 14.07 0.89
C ASP A 93 -7.75 13.09 0.50
N TRP A 94 -8.79 13.57 -0.18
CA TRP A 94 -9.80 12.69 -0.77
C TRP A 94 -9.20 11.72 -1.78
N LEU A 95 -8.36 12.21 -2.71
CA LEU A 95 -7.71 11.39 -3.72
C LEU A 95 -6.78 10.35 -3.06
N ASP A 96 -5.98 10.76 -2.08
CA ASP A 96 -5.10 9.88 -1.32
C ASP A 96 -5.87 8.72 -0.67
N ARG A 97 -6.98 9.04 0.01
CA ARG A 97 -7.87 8.02 0.59
C ARG A 97 -8.39 7.03 -0.44
N GLN A 98 -8.82 7.51 -1.62
CA GLN A 98 -9.31 6.63 -2.67
C GLN A 98 -8.23 5.68 -3.18
N LEU A 99 -7.00 6.18 -3.35
CA LEU A 99 -5.86 5.37 -3.79
C LEU A 99 -5.48 4.32 -2.74
N ARG A 100 -5.38 4.72 -1.46
CA ARG A 100 -5.10 3.79 -0.36
C ARG A 100 -6.13 2.68 -0.24
N GLN A 101 -7.42 3.02 -0.36
CA GLN A 101 -8.50 2.03 -0.34
C GLN A 101 -8.36 1.01 -1.49
N ARG A 102 -8.06 1.48 -2.70
CA ARG A 102 -7.84 0.60 -3.85
C ARG A 102 -6.61 -0.29 -3.66
N ALA A 103 -5.49 0.27 -3.21
CA ALA A 103 -4.27 -0.49 -2.96
C ALA A 103 -4.46 -1.61 -1.91
N GLN A 104 -5.28 -1.36 -0.89
CA GLN A 104 -5.66 -2.38 0.10
C GLN A 104 -6.47 -3.52 -0.52
N LEU A 105 -7.43 -3.20 -1.39
CA LEU A 105 -8.24 -4.21 -2.09
C LEU A 105 -7.37 -5.05 -3.03
N ASP A 106 -6.46 -4.42 -3.78
CA ASP A 106 -5.53 -5.11 -4.67
C ASP A 106 -4.61 -6.05 -3.89
N THR A 107 -4.06 -5.58 -2.77
CA THR A 107 -3.22 -6.40 -1.88
C THR A 107 -3.99 -7.61 -1.35
N ALA A 108 -5.24 -7.42 -0.92
CA ALA A 108 -6.10 -8.50 -0.45
C ALA A 108 -6.44 -9.50 -1.58
N ALA A 109 -6.75 -9.01 -2.78
CA ALA A 109 -7.03 -9.85 -3.94
C ALA A 109 -5.81 -10.69 -4.36
N THR A 110 -4.62 -10.09 -4.38
CA THR A 110 -3.36 -10.80 -4.62
C THR A 110 -3.12 -11.86 -3.54
N ALA A 111 -3.29 -11.53 -2.26
CA ALA A 111 -3.14 -12.48 -1.17
C ALA A 111 -4.10 -13.68 -1.32
N VAL A 112 -5.37 -13.43 -1.68
CA VAL A 112 -6.37 -14.48 -1.92
C VAL A 112 -6.01 -15.34 -3.14
N HIS A 113 -5.55 -14.72 -4.24
CA HIS A 113 -5.10 -15.45 -5.42
C HIS A 113 -3.92 -16.37 -5.09
N HIS A 114 -2.91 -15.85 -4.38
CA HIS A 114 -1.76 -16.63 -3.94
C HIS A 114 -2.20 -17.79 -3.04
N ALA A 115 -3.05 -17.54 -2.03
CA ALA A 115 -3.57 -18.59 -1.15
C ALA A 115 -4.31 -19.70 -1.91
N ARG A 116 -5.14 -19.34 -2.91
CA ARG A 116 -5.84 -20.30 -3.77
C ARG A 116 -4.89 -21.11 -4.65
N THR A 117 -3.88 -20.48 -5.22
CA THR A 117 -2.87 -21.15 -6.05
C THR A 117 -2.02 -22.10 -5.20
N HIS A 118 -1.55 -21.66 -4.03
CA HIS A 118 -0.83 -22.52 -3.08
C HIS A 118 -1.67 -23.72 -2.62
N ALA A 119 -2.95 -23.52 -2.28
CA ALA A 119 -3.84 -24.62 -1.90
C ALA A 119 -4.03 -25.62 -3.04
N ARG A 120 -4.17 -25.15 -4.29
CA ARG A 120 -4.28 -26.01 -5.48
C ARG A 120 -2.99 -26.79 -5.74
N THR A 121 -1.82 -26.17 -5.59
CA THR A 121 -0.52 -26.86 -5.74
C THR A 121 -0.31 -27.93 -4.67
N ILE A 122 -0.66 -27.64 -3.40
CA ILE A 122 -0.60 -28.63 -2.32
C ILE A 122 -1.55 -29.81 -2.60
N LEU A 123 -2.80 -29.53 -2.99
CA LEU A 123 -3.77 -30.58 -3.33
C LEU A 123 -3.31 -31.43 -4.52
N PHE A 124 -2.68 -30.81 -5.53
CA PHE A 124 -2.13 -31.52 -6.70
C PHE A 124 -0.96 -32.43 -6.31
N TRP A 125 -0.12 -32.02 -5.35
CA TRP A 125 0.95 -32.86 -4.81
C TRP A 125 0.39 -34.05 -4.01
N PHE A 126 -0.64 -33.83 -3.19
CA PHE A 126 -1.32 -34.91 -2.45
C PHE A 126 -1.96 -35.95 -3.38
N VAL A 127 -2.57 -35.52 -4.49
CA VAL A 127 -3.17 -36.41 -5.49
C VAL A 127 -2.10 -37.11 -6.34
N SER A 128 -1.01 -36.40 -6.71
CA SER A 128 0.04 -36.95 -7.57
C SER A 128 1.05 -37.84 -6.83
N CYS A 129 1.25 -37.68 -5.52
CA CYS A 129 2.08 -38.58 -4.71
C CYS A 129 1.34 -39.83 -4.19
N GLY A 130 0.05 -40.02 -4.54
CA GLY A 130 -0.69 -41.23 -4.19
C GLY A 130 -0.93 -41.42 -2.69
N CYS A 131 -1.00 -40.34 -1.90
CA CYS A 131 -1.31 -40.43 -0.48
C CYS A 131 -2.82 -40.28 -0.25
N LEU A 132 -3.61 -41.25 -0.74
CA LEU A 132 -5.02 -41.38 -0.37
C LEU A 132 -5.13 -42.34 0.82
N MET A 133 -5.04 -41.82 2.03
CA MET A 133 -5.40 -42.56 3.25
C MET A 133 -6.42 -41.75 4.04
N PHE A 134 -7.68 -41.81 3.59
CA PHE A 134 -8.84 -41.56 4.45
C PHE A 134 -9.43 -42.94 4.80
N ARG A 135 -8.89 -43.59 5.84
CA ARG A 135 -9.52 -44.74 6.47
C ARG A 135 -10.62 -44.23 7.41
N THR A 136 -11.87 -44.39 7.02
CA THR A 136 -13.02 -44.34 7.95
C THR A 136 -12.97 -45.58 8.85
N GLY A 137 -12.22 -45.48 9.95
CA GLY A 137 -12.13 -46.53 10.97
C GLY A 137 -13.30 -46.44 11.95
N ARG A 138 -14.31 -47.29 11.75
CA ARG A 138 -15.40 -47.58 12.68
C ARG A 138 -14.81 -48.12 13.99
N ALA A 139 -15.00 -47.40 15.10
CA ALA A 139 -14.56 -47.83 16.41
C ALA A 139 -15.39 -49.03 16.91
N GLU A 140 -14.75 -50.19 17.08
CA GLU A 140 -15.32 -51.33 17.80
C GLU A 140 -15.26 -51.07 19.30
N GLY A 141 -16.42 -51.18 19.96
CA GLY A 141 -16.58 -51.00 21.38
C GLY A 141 -16.13 -52.22 22.17
N ALA A 142 -15.09 -52.04 23.00
CA ALA A 142 -14.78 -52.95 24.10
C ALA A 142 -15.50 -52.47 25.37
N ARG A 143 -16.39 -53.32 25.90
CA ARG A 143 -17.00 -53.19 27.23
C ARG A 143 -15.95 -53.48 28.31
N LEU A 144 -15.86 -52.63 29.32
CA LEU A 144 -15.54 -53.07 30.68
C LEU A 144 -16.45 -52.32 31.68
N ASN A 145 -17.20 -53.12 32.45
CA ASN A 145 -18.03 -52.70 33.56
C ASN A 145 -17.16 -52.35 34.78
N HIS A 146 -17.45 -51.24 35.46
CA HIS A 146 -17.54 -51.29 36.92
C HIS A 146 -18.49 -50.21 37.48
N ARG A 147 -19.49 -50.71 38.23
CA ARG A 147 -20.28 -50.05 39.31
C ARG A 147 -19.43 -49.06 40.13
N SER A 148 -19.92 -47.94 40.68
CA SER A 148 -21.15 -47.78 41.47
C SER A 148 -21.47 -46.30 41.80
N SER A 149 -22.76 -45.96 41.70
CA SER A 149 -23.59 -45.16 42.65
C SER A 149 -23.24 -43.72 43.08
N ARG A 150 -24.14 -42.81 42.67
CA ARG A 150 -25.02 -41.92 43.50
C ARG A 150 -24.47 -40.61 44.12
N THR A 151 -25.04 -39.49 43.59
CA THR A 151 -25.72 -38.33 44.28
C THR A 151 -24.96 -37.56 45.37
N VAL A 152 -24.99 -36.22 45.53
CA VAL A 152 -25.97 -35.15 45.22
C VAL A 152 -25.31 -33.76 45.50
N SER A 153 -25.82 -32.68 44.87
CA SER A 153 -25.80 -31.21 45.18
C SER A 153 -24.57 -30.54 45.87
N GLY A 154 -24.15 -29.30 45.61
CA GLY A 154 -24.73 -28.13 44.96
C GLY A 154 -24.00 -26.83 45.43
N SER A 155 -24.30 -25.72 44.76
CA SER A 155 -24.21 -24.30 45.18
C SER A 155 -22.85 -23.64 45.54
N ALA A 156 -22.50 -22.67 44.69
CA ALA A 156 -22.05 -21.28 44.95
C ALA A 156 -21.49 -20.90 46.35
N ARG A 157 -20.27 -20.36 46.34
CA ARG A 157 -19.96 -18.93 46.62
C ARG A 157 -18.55 -18.61 46.15
#